data_AF-A0A9D1N5M7-F1
#
_entry.id   AF-A0A9D1N5M7-F1
#
_cell.length_a   1.000
_cell.length_b   1.000
_cell.length_c   1.000
_cell.angle_alpha   90.00
_cell.angle_beta   90.00
_cell.angle_gamma   90.00
#
_symmetry.space_group_name_H-M   'P 1'
#
loop_
_entity.id
_entity.type
_entity.pdbx_description
1 polymer ?
#
loop_
_entity_poly.entity_id
_entity_poly.type
_entity_poly.pdbx_seq_one_letter_code
_entity_poly.pdbx_strand_id
1 'polypeptide(L)'
;MENITEKIDIHIVRKSHIRLIILVVLITAVVSAGLFAAGLYITVENIRSDAAAASNALSKEGAASASDVDLASTLRTSTVNRVIEGETFPSYSTSQIMSLDVSQPSGVTVSDLELVTTGGLTGLEEAFYQAEQDYGINCLFVMAIAAHESANGTICFRPNNMFGFGSSGFSSKAEGIDVVSRTLANSYLSPGGSLYSGKTISAVNRRYAASTAWDDRVAANMVRYYSTISQHRNAELEKLK
;
A
#
# COMPACT_ATOMS: atom_id res chain seq x y z
N MET A 1 28.14 -23.29 -119.89
CA MET A 1 27.70 -24.29 -118.89
C MET A 1 28.48 -24.04 -117.61
N GLU A 2 28.15 -22.96 -116.91
CA GLU A 2 28.85 -22.56 -115.69
C GLU A 2 27.80 -22.35 -114.61
N ASN A 3 28.14 -22.72 -113.38
CA ASN A 3 27.39 -22.41 -112.15
C ASN A 3 26.29 -23.38 -111.67
N ILE A 4 26.65 -24.66 -111.47
CA ILE A 4 25.89 -25.58 -110.59
C ILE A 4 26.71 -25.95 -109.34
N THR A 5 28.04 -26.09 -109.48
CA THR A 5 28.94 -26.47 -108.38
C THR A 5 29.09 -25.37 -107.31
N GLU A 6 29.23 -24.11 -107.71
CA GLU A 6 29.37 -22.96 -106.80
C GLU A 6 28.10 -22.73 -105.95
N LYS A 7 26.92 -22.99 -106.52
CA LYS A 7 25.62 -22.86 -105.86
C LYS A 7 25.39 -23.92 -104.77
N ILE A 8 25.97 -25.11 -104.93
CA ILE A 8 25.89 -26.22 -103.96
C ILE A 8 26.83 -25.96 -102.77
N ASP A 9 28.05 -25.48 -103.02
CA ASP A 9 29.01 -25.13 -101.95
C ASP A 9 28.50 -23.99 -101.06
N ILE A 10 27.93 -22.93 -101.65
CA ILE A 10 27.32 -21.81 -100.88
C ILE A 10 26.17 -22.30 -99.99
N HIS A 11 25.37 -23.27 -100.48
CA HIS A 11 24.22 -23.78 -99.74
C HIS A 11 24.62 -24.68 -98.55
N ILE A 12 25.69 -25.48 -98.71
CA ILE A 12 26.25 -26.34 -97.65
C ILE A 12 26.95 -25.50 -96.58
N VAL A 13 27.77 -24.52 -96.99
CA VAL A 13 28.46 -23.59 -96.08
C VAL A 13 27.47 -22.79 -95.24
N ARG A 14 26.41 -22.25 -95.85
CA ARG A 14 25.33 -21.52 -95.15
C ARG A 14 24.59 -22.39 -94.12
N LYS A 15 24.35 -23.67 -94.43
CA LYS A 15 23.69 -24.62 -93.52
C LYS A 15 24.61 -25.01 -92.35
N SER A 16 25.92 -25.10 -92.58
CA SER A 16 26.93 -25.32 -91.54
C SER A 16 27.02 -24.12 -90.57
N HIS A 17 27.04 -22.89 -91.09
CA HIS A 17 27.05 -21.68 -90.27
C HIS A 17 25.78 -21.53 -89.41
N ILE A 18 24.60 -21.84 -89.94
CA ILE A 18 23.35 -21.80 -89.16
C ILE A 18 23.40 -22.82 -88.01
N ARG A 19 23.91 -24.03 -88.24
CA ARG A 19 24.08 -25.05 -87.18
C ARG A 19 25.06 -24.61 -86.10
N LEU A 20 26.16 -23.96 -86.49
CA LEU A 20 27.14 -23.42 -85.55
C LEU A 20 26.54 -22.30 -84.68
N ILE A 21 25.76 -21.39 -85.28
CA ILE A 21 25.07 -20.30 -84.56
C ILE A 21 24.08 -20.87 -83.54
N ILE A 22 23.27 -21.86 -83.93
CA ILE A 22 22.31 -22.52 -83.01
C ILE A 22 23.05 -23.19 -81.85
N LEU A 23 24.17 -23.89 -82.12
CA LEU A 23 24.98 -24.53 -81.10
C LEU A 23 25.56 -23.50 -80.10
N VAL A 24 26.06 -22.36 -80.59
CA VAL A 24 26.60 -21.29 -79.75
C VAL A 24 25.50 -20.67 -78.88
N VAL A 25 24.31 -20.42 -79.42
CA VAL A 25 23.17 -19.89 -78.65
C VAL A 25 22.69 -20.87 -77.58
N LEU A 26 22.70 -22.18 -77.86
CA LEU A 26 22.37 -23.20 -76.87
C LEU A 26 23.41 -23.26 -75.75
N ILE A 27 24.70 -23.17 -76.08
CA ILE A 27 25.77 -23.16 -75.09
C ILE A 27 25.68 -21.91 -74.20
N THR A 28 25.45 -20.72 -74.77
CA THR A 28 25.31 -19.50 -73.99
C THR A 28 24.06 -19.50 -73.10
N ALA A 29 22.96 -20.10 -73.56
CA ALA A 29 21.75 -20.30 -72.75
C ALA A 29 22.00 -21.23 -71.54
N VAL A 30 22.76 -22.31 -71.72
CA VAL A 30 23.11 -23.24 -70.63
C VAL A 30 24.05 -22.57 -69.61
N VAL A 31 25.06 -21.84 -70.08
CA VAL A 31 26.01 -21.12 -69.20
C VAL A 31 25.30 -20.02 -68.41
N SER A 32 24.40 -19.26 -69.05
CA SER A 32 23.63 -18.22 -68.37
C SER A 32 22.65 -18.78 -67.33
N ALA A 33 21.98 -19.91 -67.63
CA ALA A 33 21.13 -20.60 -66.65
C ALA A 33 21.95 -21.12 -65.44
N GLY A 34 23.16 -21.63 -65.66
CA GLY A 34 24.06 -22.06 -64.59
C GLY A 34 24.53 -20.92 -63.69
N LEU A 35 24.91 -19.78 -64.28
CA LEU A 35 25.28 -18.56 -63.53
C LEU A 35 24.09 -18.02 -62.70
N PHE A 36 22.88 -18.06 -63.26
CA PHE A 36 21.68 -17.64 -62.55
C PHE A 36 21.34 -18.56 -61.37
N ALA A 37 21.43 -19.88 -61.56
CA ALA A 37 21.20 -20.86 -60.49
C ALA A 37 22.24 -20.75 -59.36
N ALA A 38 23.52 -20.54 -59.70
CA ALA A 38 24.58 -20.32 -58.71
C ALA A 38 24.37 -19.02 -57.92
N GLY A 39 23.96 -17.94 -58.60
CA GLY A 39 23.59 -16.68 -57.94
C GLY A 39 22.42 -16.86 -56.97
N LEU A 40 21.36 -17.55 -57.39
CA LEU A 40 20.19 -17.83 -56.55
C LEU A 40 20.56 -18.68 -55.32
N TYR A 41 21.41 -19.69 -55.49
CA TYR A 41 21.87 -20.53 -54.38
C TYR A 41 22.62 -19.73 -53.31
N ILE A 42 23.56 -18.88 -53.73
CA ILE A 42 24.33 -18.02 -52.80
C ILE A 42 23.40 -17.06 -52.06
N THR A 43 22.44 -16.45 -52.75
CA THR A 43 21.45 -15.56 -52.12
C THR A 43 20.61 -16.30 -51.07
N VAL A 44 20.16 -17.53 -51.35
CA VAL A 44 19.36 -18.32 -50.41
C VAL A 44 20.17 -18.70 -49.16
N GLU A 45 21.44 -19.08 -49.31
CA GLU A 45 22.30 -19.41 -48.15
C GLU A 45 22.59 -18.18 -47.28
N ASN A 46 22.82 -17.01 -47.88
CA ASN A 46 22.98 -15.77 -47.11
C ASN A 46 21.71 -15.43 -46.32
N ILE A 47 20.53 -15.55 -46.93
CA ILE A 47 19.24 -15.33 -46.24
C ILE A 47 19.05 -16.31 -45.08
N ARG A 48 19.41 -17.59 -45.26
CA ARG A 48 19.34 -18.60 -44.19
C ARG A 48 20.27 -18.27 -43.03
N SER A 49 21.50 -17.85 -43.33
CA SER A 49 22.49 -17.42 -42.33
C SER A 49 22.00 -16.20 -41.55
N ASP A 50 21.49 -15.18 -42.23
CA ASP A 50 20.97 -13.97 -41.60
C ASP A 50 19.74 -14.27 -40.74
N ALA A 51 18.85 -15.15 -41.21
CA ALA A 51 17.70 -15.61 -40.43
C ALA A 51 18.12 -16.38 -39.16
N ALA A 52 19.15 -17.22 -39.23
CA ALA A 52 19.70 -17.93 -38.07
C ALA A 52 20.35 -16.96 -37.07
N ALA A 53 21.08 -15.96 -37.55
CA ALA A 53 21.68 -14.93 -36.70
C ALA A 53 20.60 -14.08 -36.00
N ALA A 54 19.54 -13.70 -36.71
CA ALA A 54 18.40 -12.98 -36.15
C ALA A 54 17.64 -13.80 -35.10
N SER A 55 17.42 -15.09 -35.36
CA SER A 55 16.78 -16.01 -34.41
C SER A 55 17.60 -16.16 -33.11
N ASN A 56 18.93 -16.27 -33.23
CA ASN A 56 19.83 -16.34 -32.09
C ASN A 56 19.87 -15.02 -31.30
N ALA A 57 19.84 -13.88 -31.98
CA ALA A 57 19.79 -12.56 -31.33
C ALA A 57 18.49 -12.38 -30.52
N LEU A 58 17.33 -12.72 -31.10
CA LEU A 58 16.04 -12.70 -30.40
C LEU A 58 16.04 -13.60 -29.15
N SER A 59 16.61 -14.81 -29.27
CA SER A 59 16.68 -15.76 -28.16
C SER A 59 17.56 -15.25 -27.02
N LYS A 60 18.64 -14.52 -27.34
CA LYS A 60 19.57 -13.94 -26.37
C LYS A 60 18.99 -12.71 -25.65
N GLU A 61 18.26 -11.85 -26.36
CA GLU A 61 17.53 -10.73 -25.75
C GLU A 61 16.39 -11.19 -24.84
N GLY A 62 15.66 -12.25 -25.24
CA GLY A 62 14.63 -12.87 -24.41
C GLY A 62 15.19 -13.45 -23.11
N ALA A 63 16.36 -14.09 -23.16
CA ALA A 63 17.04 -14.62 -21.97
C ALA A 63 17.65 -13.52 -21.08
N ALA A 64 18.12 -12.40 -21.64
CA ALA A 64 18.69 -11.29 -20.89
C ALA A 64 17.63 -10.38 -20.23
N SER A 65 16.39 -10.38 -20.74
CA SER A 65 15.27 -9.63 -20.17
C SER A 65 14.48 -10.39 -19.10
N ALA A 66 14.77 -11.67 -18.89
CA ALA A 66 14.22 -12.44 -17.79
C ALA A 66 14.99 -12.10 -16.50
N SER A 67 14.60 -11.02 -15.82
CA SER A 67 15.04 -10.80 -14.45
C SER A 67 14.43 -11.89 -13.56
N ASP A 68 15.26 -12.51 -12.73
CA ASP A 68 14.81 -13.47 -11.73
C ASP A 68 14.04 -12.67 -10.66
N VAL A 69 12.71 -12.57 -10.83
CA VAL A 69 11.86 -11.87 -9.87
C VAL A 69 11.81 -12.74 -8.62
N ASP A 70 12.52 -12.34 -7.57
CA ASP A 70 12.41 -12.97 -6.25
C ASP A 70 11.02 -12.68 -5.67
N LEU A 71 10.06 -13.51 -6.11
CA LEU A 71 8.68 -13.43 -5.71
C LEU A 71 8.53 -13.65 -4.20
N ALA A 72 9.43 -14.42 -3.58
CA ALA A 72 9.42 -14.66 -2.15
C ALA A 72 9.81 -13.42 -1.36
N SER A 73 10.85 -12.66 -1.75
CA SER A 73 11.11 -11.36 -1.13
C SER A 73 10.02 -10.35 -1.42
N THR A 74 9.50 -10.30 -2.65
CA THR A 74 8.41 -9.37 -3.01
C THR A 74 7.13 -9.64 -2.22
N LEU A 75 6.75 -10.91 -2.01
CA LEU A 75 5.63 -11.31 -1.17
C LEU A 75 5.90 -11.02 0.30
N ARG A 76 7.12 -11.26 0.80
CA ARG A 76 7.51 -10.88 2.17
C ARG A 76 7.40 -9.38 2.37
N THR A 77 7.98 -8.56 1.50
CA THR A 77 7.92 -7.10 1.57
C THR A 77 6.49 -6.58 1.45
N SER A 78 5.68 -7.10 0.52
CA SER A 78 4.27 -6.68 0.40
C SER A 78 3.40 -7.15 1.57
N THR A 79 3.73 -8.27 2.21
CA THR A 79 3.08 -8.73 3.43
C THR A 79 3.47 -7.83 4.61
N VAL A 80 4.76 -7.55 4.78
CA VAL A 80 5.29 -6.64 5.80
C VAL A 80 4.70 -5.24 5.65
N ASN A 81 4.70 -4.67 4.44
CA ASN A 81 4.11 -3.35 4.19
C ASN A 81 2.62 -3.30 4.53
N ARG A 82 1.86 -4.35 4.20
CA ARG A 82 0.43 -4.43 4.53
C ARG A 82 0.18 -4.56 6.03
N VAL A 83 1.03 -5.30 6.73
CA VAL A 83 1.00 -5.38 8.20
C VAL A 83 1.33 -4.01 8.78
N ILE A 84 2.38 -3.35 8.31
CA ILE A 84 2.78 -2.02 8.77
C ILE A 84 1.66 -1.00 8.53
N GLU A 85 1.10 -0.92 7.32
CA GLU A 85 0.00 0.00 6.99
C GLU A 85 -1.24 -0.25 7.86
N GLY A 86 -1.57 -1.51 8.12
CA GLY A 86 -2.67 -1.90 9.02
C GLY A 86 -2.42 -1.62 10.50
N GLU A 87 -1.17 -1.44 10.91
CA GLU A 87 -0.74 -1.21 12.29
C GLU A 87 -0.41 0.25 12.60
N THR A 88 -0.35 1.14 11.60
CA THR A 88 -0.08 2.56 11.83
C THR A 88 -1.19 3.19 12.71
N PHE A 89 -0.80 3.70 13.87
CA PHE A 89 -1.74 4.30 14.81
C PHE A 89 -1.85 5.81 14.60
N PRO A 90 -3.07 6.39 14.58
CA PRO A 90 -3.25 7.79 14.21
C PRO A 90 -2.64 8.75 15.24
N SER A 91 -2.08 9.84 14.72
CA SER A 91 -1.77 11.05 15.50
C SER A 91 -2.70 12.16 15.04
N TYR A 92 -3.29 12.89 15.99
CA TYR A 92 -4.29 13.91 15.72
C TYR A 92 -3.82 15.29 16.17
N SER A 93 -4.09 16.30 15.34
CA SER A 93 -4.08 17.71 15.76
C SER A 93 -5.26 18.02 16.69
N THR A 94 -5.20 19.16 17.40
CA THR A 94 -6.29 19.61 18.28
C THR A 94 -7.61 19.73 17.55
N SER A 95 -7.65 20.28 16.33
CA SER A 95 -8.90 20.42 15.56
C SER A 95 -9.51 19.08 15.18
N GLN A 96 -8.69 18.07 14.88
CA GLN A 96 -9.13 16.70 14.62
C GLN A 96 -9.69 16.06 15.90
N ILE A 97 -9.01 16.21 17.05
CA ILE A 97 -9.52 15.72 18.34
C ILE A 97 -10.85 16.38 18.71
N MET A 98 -11.00 17.69 18.51
CA MET A 98 -12.25 18.41 18.77
C MET A 98 -13.41 17.93 17.89
N SER A 99 -13.10 17.39 16.71
CA SER A 99 -14.09 16.85 15.77
C SER A 99 -14.27 15.34 15.92
N LEU A 100 -13.48 14.68 16.78
CA LEU A 100 -13.48 13.23 16.93
C LEU A 100 -14.79 12.76 17.57
N ASP A 101 -15.34 11.67 17.03
CA ASP A 101 -16.44 10.94 17.65
C ASP A 101 -15.89 10.12 18.84
N VAL A 102 -16.07 10.62 20.06
CA VAL A 102 -15.58 9.94 21.28
C VAL A 102 -16.53 8.82 21.75
N SER A 103 -17.61 8.57 21.01
CA SER A 103 -18.48 7.39 21.18
C SER A 103 -17.95 6.15 20.45
N GLN A 104 -16.76 6.24 19.86
CA GLN A 104 -16.09 5.12 19.22
C GLN A 104 -14.83 4.72 20.01
N PRO A 105 -14.47 3.43 20.05
CA PRO A 105 -13.24 2.96 20.68
C PRO A 105 -12.01 3.69 20.17
N SER A 106 -11.02 3.87 21.05
CA SER A 106 -9.75 4.52 20.72
C SER A 106 -8.81 3.62 19.91
N GLY A 107 -9.00 2.30 19.98
CA GLY A 107 -8.18 1.31 19.27
C GLY A 107 -6.83 1.02 19.93
N VAL A 108 -6.67 1.43 21.19
CA VAL A 108 -5.46 1.19 21.98
C VAL A 108 -5.53 -0.15 22.71
N THR A 109 -4.36 -0.66 23.08
CA THR A 109 -4.19 -1.78 23.98
C THR A 109 -3.82 -1.29 25.37
N VAL A 110 -3.83 -2.19 26.36
CA VAL A 110 -3.33 -1.91 27.72
C VAL A 110 -1.88 -1.44 27.68
N SER A 111 -1.03 -2.04 26.84
CA SER A 111 0.38 -1.63 26.72
C SER A 111 0.54 -0.20 26.17
N ASP A 112 -0.36 0.25 25.31
CA ASP A 112 -0.35 1.64 24.85
C ASP A 112 -0.75 2.61 25.96
N LEU A 113 -1.69 2.21 26.83
CA LEU A 113 -2.09 3.01 27.98
C LEU A 113 -0.94 3.17 28.98
N GLU A 114 -0.12 2.14 29.19
CA GLU A 114 1.08 2.21 30.04
C GLU A 114 2.10 3.28 29.57
N LEU A 115 2.09 3.64 28.28
CA LEU A 115 2.97 4.69 27.75
C LEU A 115 2.54 6.10 28.19
N VAL A 116 1.28 6.27 28.59
CA VAL A 116 0.65 7.59 28.77
C VAL A 116 0.00 7.79 30.13
N THR A 117 -0.27 6.74 30.89
CA THR A 117 -0.71 6.85 32.29
C THR A 117 0.40 7.40 33.15
N THR A 118 0.05 8.32 34.04
CA THR A 118 0.99 8.92 35.00
C THR A 118 0.30 9.20 36.32
N GLY A 119 1.08 9.39 37.38
CA GLY A 119 0.58 9.77 38.69
C GLY A 119 -0.38 8.73 39.27
N GLY A 120 -1.54 9.19 39.74
CA GLY A 120 -2.57 8.33 40.31
C GLY A 120 -3.41 7.58 39.27
N LEU A 121 -3.10 7.69 37.97
CA LEU A 121 -3.70 6.89 36.90
C LEU A 121 -2.88 5.63 36.56
N THR A 122 -1.60 5.59 36.93
CA THR A 122 -0.75 4.40 36.73
C THR A 122 -1.32 3.20 37.52
N GLY A 123 -1.43 2.05 36.88
CA GLY A 123 -2.04 0.84 37.44
C GLY A 123 -3.55 0.75 37.20
N LEU A 124 -4.16 1.66 36.44
CA LEU A 124 -5.58 1.64 36.06
C LEU A 124 -5.80 1.37 34.56
N GLU A 125 -4.75 1.01 33.83
CA GLU A 125 -4.76 0.79 32.38
C GLU A 125 -5.82 -0.23 31.99
N GLU A 126 -5.85 -1.37 32.68
CA GLU A 126 -6.85 -2.41 32.48
C GLU A 126 -8.28 -1.90 32.71
N ALA A 127 -8.50 -1.06 33.73
CA ALA A 127 -9.83 -0.52 34.02
C ALA A 127 -10.33 0.42 32.93
N PHE A 128 -9.45 1.27 32.38
CA PHE A 128 -9.78 2.11 31.22
C PHE A 128 -10.03 1.29 29.97
N TYR A 129 -9.18 0.30 29.70
CA TYR A 129 -9.34 -0.61 28.56
C TYR A 129 -10.66 -1.36 28.63
N GLN A 130 -10.97 -2.00 29.77
CA GLN A 130 -12.23 -2.75 29.93
C GLN A 130 -13.46 -1.86 29.81
N ALA A 131 -13.41 -0.62 30.29
CA ALA A 131 -14.52 0.31 30.10
C ALA A 131 -14.75 0.67 28.61
N GLU A 132 -13.70 0.75 27.79
CA GLU A 132 -13.85 0.87 26.33
C GLU A 132 -14.49 -0.39 25.73
N GLN A 133 -14.06 -1.58 26.16
CA GLN A 133 -14.62 -2.85 25.68
C GLN A 133 -16.10 -3.02 26.04
N ASP A 134 -16.48 -2.69 27.28
CA ASP A 134 -17.83 -2.87 27.80
C ASP A 134 -18.83 -1.86 27.22
N TYR A 135 -18.39 -0.63 26.94
CA TYR A 135 -19.29 0.48 26.59
C TYR A 135 -19.06 1.06 25.20
N GLY A 136 -18.05 0.60 24.46
CA GLY A 136 -17.70 1.12 23.12
C GLY A 136 -17.23 2.59 23.12
N ILE A 137 -16.90 3.14 24.28
CA ILE A 137 -16.46 4.53 24.45
C ILE A 137 -14.95 4.64 24.23
N ASN A 138 -14.47 5.79 23.75
CA ASN A 138 -13.04 6.06 23.65
C ASN A 138 -12.38 6.13 25.05
N CYS A 139 -11.54 5.16 25.44
CA CYS A 139 -10.92 5.16 26.76
C CYS A 139 -9.89 6.28 26.95
N LEU A 140 -9.23 6.75 25.88
CA LEU A 140 -8.34 7.91 25.96
C LEU A 140 -9.10 9.21 26.29
N PHE A 141 -10.34 9.33 25.86
CA PHE A 141 -11.24 10.42 26.26
C PHE A 141 -11.60 10.32 27.75
N VAL A 142 -12.01 9.15 28.24
CA VAL A 142 -12.32 8.94 29.67
C VAL A 142 -11.09 9.24 30.54
N MET A 143 -9.93 8.73 30.15
CA MET A 143 -8.66 8.98 30.83
C MET A 143 -8.29 10.48 30.82
N ALA A 144 -8.53 11.18 29.72
CA ALA A 144 -8.29 12.62 29.62
C ALA A 144 -9.17 13.45 30.56
N ILE A 145 -10.43 13.03 30.78
CA ILE A 145 -11.30 13.63 31.80
C ILE A 145 -10.71 13.39 33.19
N ALA A 146 -10.41 12.13 33.54
CA ALA A 146 -9.84 11.80 34.85
C ALA A 146 -8.55 12.60 35.12
N ALA A 147 -7.67 12.70 34.11
CA ALA A 147 -6.44 13.46 34.20
C ALA A 147 -6.69 14.95 34.45
N HIS A 148 -7.64 15.56 33.73
CA HIS A 148 -7.98 16.96 33.87
C HIS A 148 -8.60 17.28 35.24
N GLU A 149 -9.55 16.46 35.68
CA GLU A 149 -10.37 16.70 36.88
C GLU A 149 -9.63 16.43 38.19
N SER A 150 -8.57 15.62 38.15
CA SER A 150 -7.90 15.15 39.38
C SER A 150 -6.38 15.24 39.37
N ALA A 151 -5.81 16.04 38.47
CA ALA A 151 -4.37 16.17 38.28
C ALA A 151 -3.70 14.80 38.06
N ASN A 152 -4.13 14.05 37.04
CA ASN A 152 -3.70 12.68 36.79
C ASN A 152 -3.99 11.74 37.97
N GLY A 153 -5.20 11.81 38.54
CA GLY A 153 -5.63 10.88 39.59
C GLY A 153 -5.01 11.12 40.97
N THR A 154 -4.20 12.17 41.16
CA THR A 154 -3.53 12.44 42.44
C THR A 154 -4.38 13.21 43.43
N ILE A 155 -5.31 14.04 42.95
CA ILE A 155 -6.18 14.89 43.78
C ILE A 155 -7.63 14.60 43.41
N CYS A 156 -8.26 13.65 44.10
CA CYS A 156 -9.64 13.28 43.83
C CYS A 156 -10.63 14.24 44.53
N PHE A 157 -11.75 14.53 43.87
CA PHE A 157 -12.83 15.36 44.41
C PHE A 157 -13.43 14.77 45.70
N ARG A 158 -13.59 13.44 45.71
CA ARG A 158 -14.04 12.60 46.82
C ARG A 158 -13.21 11.31 46.81
N PRO A 159 -13.27 10.44 47.84
CA PRO A 159 -12.52 9.18 47.84
C PRO A 159 -12.70 8.44 46.51
N ASN A 160 -11.59 8.16 45.83
CA ASN A 160 -11.51 7.49 44.52
C ASN A 160 -12.27 8.16 43.35
N ASN A 161 -12.83 9.35 43.51
CA ASN A 161 -13.53 10.07 42.44
C ASN A 161 -12.57 11.01 41.70
N MET A 162 -11.97 10.48 40.63
CA MET A 162 -11.04 11.20 39.76
C MET A 162 -11.73 12.10 38.72
N PHE A 163 -13.06 12.10 38.67
CA PHE A 163 -13.84 12.68 37.57
C PHE A 163 -14.65 13.91 37.98
N GLY A 164 -14.68 14.25 39.27
CA GLY A 164 -15.61 15.25 39.80
C GLY A 164 -17.09 14.87 39.59
N PHE A 165 -17.37 13.58 39.40
CA PHE A 165 -18.68 13.11 38.97
C PHE A 165 -19.65 12.95 40.15
N GLY A 166 -20.84 13.53 40.05
CA GLY A 166 -21.85 13.46 41.11
C GLY A 166 -21.41 14.15 42.41
N SER A 167 -21.88 13.65 43.56
CA SER A 167 -21.63 14.27 44.88
C SER A 167 -20.79 13.42 45.84
N SER A 168 -20.50 12.17 45.47
CA SER A 168 -19.94 11.14 46.36
C SER A 168 -18.65 10.52 45.82
N GLY A 169 -17.96 9.75 46.66
CA GLY A 169 -16.82 8.93 46.26
C GLY A 169 -17.21 7.57 45.71
N PHE A 170 -16.21 6.79 45.31
CA PHE A 170 -16.32 5.39 44.88
C PHE A 170 -15.54 4.47 45.84
N SER A 171 -15.86 3.18 45.84
CA SER A 171 -15.11 2.15 46.57
C SER A 171 -13.69 1.99 46.03
N SER A 172 -13.48 2.18 44.72
CA SER A 172 -12.17 2.17 44.07
C SER A 172 -12.17 3.10 42.85
N LYS A 173 -10.97 3.48 42.39
CA LYS A 173 -10.82 4.28 41.17
C LYS A 173 -11.31 3.52 39.93
N ALA A 174 -11.12 2.20 39.90
CA ALA A 174 -11.63 1.32 38.84
C ALA A 174 -13.16 1.32 38.77
N GLU A 175 -13.85 1.26 39.91
CA GLU A 175 -15.32 1.42 39.95
C GLU A 175 -15.73 2.80 39.43
N GLY A 176 -15.00 3.86 39.80
CA GLY A 176 -15.25 5.20 39.27
C GLY A 176 -15.12 5.27 37.74
N ILE A 177 -14.11 4.61 37.18
CA ILE A 177 -13.92 4.50 35.72
C ILE A 177 -15.11 3.80 35.08
N ASP A 178 -15.53 2.64 35.59
CA ASP A 178 -16.69 1.90 35.08
C ASP A 178 -17.98 2.74 35.10
N VAL A 179 -18.33 3.30 36.26
CA VAL A 179 -19.58 4.05 36.45
C VAL A 179 -19.64 5.28 35.55
N VAL A 180 -18.54 6.04 35.48
CA VAL A 180 -18.48 7.26 34.67
C VAL A 180 -18.49 6.92 33.19
N SER A 181 -17.74 5.91 32.76
CA SER A 181 -17.70 5.48 31.35
C SER A 181 -19.08 5.02 30.86
N ARG A 182 -19.75 4.17 31.65
CA ARG A 182 -21.13 3.74 31.37
C ARG A 182 -22.08 4.93 31.25
N THR A 183 -21.94 5.91 32.14
CA THR A 183 -22.80 7.10 32.13
C THR A 183 -22.53 7.98 30.91
N LEU A 184 -21.26 8.21 30.56
CA LEU A 184 -20.88 8.95 29.36
C LEU A 184 -21.44 8.27 28.11
N ALA A 185 -21.22 6.96 27.96
CA ALA A 185 -21.73 6.19 26.82
C ALA A 185 -23.26 6.28 26.70
N ASN A 186 -23.98 5.97 27.79
CA ASN A 186 -25.44 5.84 27.75
C ASN A 186 -26.19 7.18 27.76
N SER A 187 -25.67 8.18 28.49
CA SER A 187 -26.41 9.42 28.74
C SER A 187 -25.91 10.61 27.92
N TYR A 188 -24.61 10.69 27.64
CA TYR A 188 -24.00 11.83 26.94
C TYR A 188 -23.79 11.56 25.45
N LEU A 189 -23.41 10.34 25.08
CA LEU A 189 -22.96 10.02 23.72
C LEU A 189 -23.98 9.23 22.89
N SER A 190 -24.95 8.58 23.54
CA SER A 190 -26.02 7.85 22.84
C SER A 190 -27.18 8.78 22.44
N PRO A 191 -27.61 8.79 21.16
CA PRO A 191 -28.84 9.48 20.75
C PRO A 191 -30.04 9.03 21.58
N GLY A 192 -30.73 9.99 22.21
CA GLY A 192 -31.84 9.71 23.13
C GLY A 192 -31.44 9.63 24.62
N GLY A 193 -30.13 9.63 24.92
CA GLY A 193 -29.63 9.83 26.27
C GLY A 193 -30.05 11.18 26.85
N SER A 194 -30.31 11.23 28.15
CA SER A 194 -30.85 12.43 28.82
C SER A 194 -29.94 13.66 28.77
N LEU A 195 -28.64 13.45 28.54
CA LEU A 195 -27.60 14.48 28.47
C LEU A 195 -27.01 14.56 27.07
N TYR A 196 -27.63 13.92 26.08
CA TYR A 196 -27.12 13.88 24.71
C TYR A 196 -27.10 15.29 24.10
N SER A 197 -25.96 15.68 23.54
CA SER A 197 -25.80 16.96 22.83
C SER A 197 -24.91 16.82 21.59
N GLY A 198 -24.65 15.58 21.16
CA GLY A 198 -23.68 15.24 20.11
C GLY A 198 -22.62 14.26 20.63
N LYS A 199 -21.68 13.88 19.77
CA LYS A 199 -20.69 12.82 20.05
C LYS A 199 -19.25 13.31 20.20
N THR A 200 -19.03 14.61 20.18
CA THR A 200 -17.70 15.22 20.33
C THR A 200 -17.43 15.65 21.77
N ILE A 201 -16.17 15.94 22.11
CA ILE A 201 -15.78 16.47 23.42
C ILE A 201 -16.57 17.76 23.75
N SER A 202 -16.68 18.68 22.79
CA SER A 202 -17.44 19.93 22.96
C SER A 202 -18.94 19.70 23.15
N ALA A 203 -19.50 18.62 22.58
CA ALA A 203 -20.90 18.25 22.83
C ALA A 203 -21.10 17.77 24.28
N VAL A 204 -20.17 16.95 24.80
CA VAL A 204 -20.16 16.51 26.20
C VAL A 204 -20.01 17.71 27.14
N ASN A 205 -19.10 18.65 26.83
CA ASN A 205 -18.83 19.83 27.66
C ASN A 205 -20.11 20.60 28.02
N ARG A 206 -21.01 20.81 27.05
CA ARG A 206 -22.30 21.52 27.24
C ARG A 206 -23.15 21.02 28.42
N ARG A 207 -22.94 19.77 28.84
CA ARG A 207 -23.67 19.12 29.93
C ARG A 207 -22.78 18.68 31.08
N TYR A 208 -21.47 18.54 30.87
CA TYR A 208 -20.54 18.01 31.86
C TYR A 208 -19.96 19.09 32.76
N ALA A 209 -19.54 20.23 32.19
CA ALA A 209 -18.85 21.28 32.92
C ALA A 209 -19.46 22.66 32.64
N ALA A 210 -19.36 23.56 33.63
CA ALA A 210 -19.77 24.95 33.45
C ALA A 210 -18.75 25.77 32.64
N SER A 211 -17.48 25.34 32.64
CA SER A 211 -16.39 26.03 31.94
C SER A 211 -16.39 25.69 30.46
N THR A 212 -16.46 26.72 29.61
CA THR A 212 -16.33 26.55 28.15
C THR A 212 -14.90 26.19 27.71
N ALA A 213 -13.92 26.19 28.61
CA ALA A 213 -12.55 25.79 28.31
C ALA A 213 -12.23 24.33 28.74
N TRP A 214 -13.21 23.61 29.27
CA TRP A 214 -13.02 22.24 29.74
C TRP A 214 -12.64 21.28 28.61
N ASP A 215 -13.33 21.36 27.47
CA ASP A 215 -13.05 20.55 26.29
C ASP A 215 -11.66 20.83 25.71
N ASP A 216 -11.16 22.07 25.76
CA ASP A 216 -9.78 22.39 25.37
C ASP A 216 -8.76 21.62 26.20
N ARG A 217 -9.00 21.48 27.51
CA ARG A 217 -8.09 20.78 28.42
C ARG A 217 -8.14 19.27 28.23
N VAL A 218 -9.34 18.72 28.05
CA VAL A 218 -9.52 17.29 27.73
C VAL A 218 -8.90 16.96 26.37
N ALA A 219 -9.14 17.78 25.35
CA ALA A 219 -8.56 17.61 24.03
C ALA A 219 -7.04 17.69 24.04
N ALA A 220 -6.45 18.61 24.82
CA ALA A 220 -4.99 18.71 24.95
C ALA A 220 -4.37 17.42 25.52
N ASN A 221 -5.01 16.80 26.52
CA ASN A 221 -4.58 15.49 27.03
C ASN A 221 -4.69 14.41 25.94
N MET A 222 -5.81 14.34 25.22
CA MET A 222 -5.98 13.36 24.13
C MET A 222 -4.95 13.52 23.02
N VAL A 223 -4.65 14.76 22.58
CA VAL A 223 -3.58 15.04 21.60
C VAL A 223 -2.25 14.46 22.08
N ARG A 224 -1.89 14.68 23.35
CA ARG A 224 -0.66 14.15 23.93
C ARG A 224 -0.66 12.62 23.91
N TYR A 225 -1.76 11.98 24.31
CA TYR A 225 -1.85 10.52 24.35
C TYR A 225 -1.71 9.89 22.96
N TYR A 226 -2.53 10.33 22.00
CA TYR A 226 -2.46 9.84 20.62
C TYR A 226 -1.08 10.06 20.00
N SER A 227 -0.47 11.22 20.23
CA SER A 227 0.87 11.53 19.71
C SER A 227 1.94 10.59 20.27
N THR A 228 1.96 10.36 21.59
CA THR A 228 2.93 9.46 22.23
C THR A 228 2.77 8.02 21.76
N ILE A 229 1.53 7.51 21.73
CA ILE A 229 1.25 6.13 21.29
C ILE A 229 1.59 5.95 19.81
N SER A 230 1.18 6.90 18.95
CA SER A 230 1.50 6.88 17.52
C SER A 230 3.01 6.87 17.27
N GLN A 231 3.78 7.72 17.97
CA GLN A 231 5.24 7.73 17.86
C GLN A 231 5.87 6.40 18.28
N HIS A 232 5.41 5.82 19.39
CA HIS A 232 5.93 4.54 19.87
C HIS A 232 5.65 3.41 18.88
N ARG A 233 4.37 3.21 18.49
CA ARG A 233 3.99 2.16 17.54
C ARG A 233 4.70 2.32 16.21
N ASN A 234 4.76 3.53 15.66
CA ASN A 234 5.45 3.76 14.39
C ASN A 234 6.97 3.49 14.51
N ALA A 235 7.60 3.84 15.63
CA ALA A 235 9.02 3.51 15.85
C ALA A 235 9.26 2.00 15.94
N GLU A 236 8.35 1.22 16.53
CA GLU A 236 8.42 -0.25 16.51
C GLU A 236 8.23 -0.80 15.09
N LEU A 237 7.32 -0.23 14.30
CA LEU A 237 7.12 -0.62 12.90
C LEU A 237 8.32 -0.31 12.01
N GLU A 238 9.03 0.80 12.24
CA GLU A 238 10.27 1.11 11.50
C GLU A 238 11.37 0.07 11.76
N LYS A 239 11.40 -0.58 12.94
CA LYS A 239 12.37 -1.66 13.21
C LYS A 239 12.12 -2.93 12.40
N LEU A 240 10.93 -3.06 11.79
CA LEU A 240 10.55 -4.21 10.96
C LEU A 240 10.88 -4.01 9.48
N LYS A 241 11.30 -2.80 9.09
CA LYS A 241 11.73 -2.48 7.72
C LYS A 241 13.22 -2.77 7.53
#